data_AF-A0A0B4HFK0-F1
#
_entry.id   AF-A0A0B4HFK0-F1
#
_cell.length_a   1.000
_cell.length_b   1.000
_cell.length_c   1.000
_cell.angle_alpha   90.00
_cell.angle_beta   90.00
_cell.angle_gamma   90.00
#
_symmetry.space_group_name_H-M   'P 1'
#
loop_
_entity.id
_entity.type
_entity.pdbx_description
1 polymer ?
#
loop_
_entity_poly.entity_id
_entity_poly.type
_entity_poly.pdbx_seq_one_letter_code
_entity_poly.pdbx_strand_id
1 'polypeptide(L)'
;MAAAATRLVVCGGSGFLGSRICNRSGEPKWDSVTSSPLPPSWSHKVSWERGDILRPVTYAPLLKGADYVVHSMGILLEADYKGIVSGKVSPLTGLQKMFSPVRERGTNPLDKKAGEDIKPPNPTDQFSYEVMNRDSAVALAKHAAAEKASAFCFISAAGGAPIMPPRYISTKRQAEVAIATNFPEMRGVFVRPPFMYDSSRKITMGMAAMAGAGTLFTRMTGNYLKDFMGAAGTKPLQVDTVAEAVVEALSDETIKGPVEVPQIEELANKGWRKTML
;
A
#
# COMPACT_ATOMS: atom_id res chain seq x y z
N MET A 1 7.26 1.43 -35.63
CA MET A 1 8.20 1.59 -34.50
C MET A 1 7.68 0.76 -33.35
N ALA A 2 8.51 -0.05 -32.69
CA ALA A 2 8.09 -0.71 -31.45
C ALA A 2 7.81 0.38 -30.41
N ALA A 3 6.65 0.30 -29.73
CA ALA A 3 6.37 1.21 -28.61
C ALA A 3 7.50 1.07 -27.58
N ALA A 4 8.04 2.20 -27.10
CA ALA A 4 9.07 2.19 -26.07
C ALA A 4 8.55 1.42 -24.85
N ALA A 5 9.37 0.49 -24.33
CA ALA A 5 8.98 -0.32 -23.19
C ALA A 5 8.83 0.57 -21.95
N THR A 6 7.63 0.59 -21.36
CA THR A 6 7.35 1.36 -20.14
C THR A 6 8.14 0.82 -18.95
N ARG A 7 8.83 1.69 -18.24
CA ARG A 7 9.60 1.35 -17.04
C ARG A 7 8.82 1.68 -15.78
N LEU A 8 8.42 0.64 -15.05
CA LEU A 8 7.77 0.72 -13.75
C LEU A 8 8.76 0.41 -12.63
N VAL A 9 8.83 1.28 -11.61
CA VAL A 9 9.60 1.01 -10.37
C VAL A 9 8.63 0.81 -9.21
N VAL A 10 8.77 -0.32 -8.49
CA VAL A 10 7.90 -0.67 -7.35
C VAL A 10 8.71 -0.69 -6.06
N CYS A 11 8.58 0.35 -5.24
CA CYS A 11 9.15 0.37 -3.89
C CYS A 11 8.22 -0.40 -2.94
N GLY A 12 8.74 -1.50 -2.38
CA GLY A 12 7.93 -2.50 -1.68
C GLY A 12 7.60 -3.74 -2.52
N GLY A 13 8.28 -3.94 -3.66
CA GLY A 13 8.08 -5.06 -4.58
C GLY A 13 8.27 -6.46 -3.97
N SER A 14 8.90 -6.58 -2.79
CA SER A 14 9.01 -7.84 -2.06
C SER A 14 7.87 -8.10 -1.05
N GLY A 15 6.96 -7.14 -0.88
CA GLY A 15 5.82 -7.22 0.03
C GLY A 15 4.59 -7.90 -0.59
N PHE A 16 3.53 -8.09 0.21
CA PHE A 16 2.33 -8.86 -0.18
C PHE A 16 1.67 -8.40 -1.49
N LEU A 17 1.37 -7.10 -1.60
CA LEU A 17 0.80 -6.53 -2.82
C LEU A 17 1.89 -6.20 -3.85
N GLY A 18 3.02 -5.63 -3.39
CA GLY A 18 4.10 -5.20 -4.27
C GLY A 18 4.61 -6.33 -5.15
N SER A 19 4.74 -7.55 -4.62
CA SER A 19 5.14 -8.71 -5.41
C SER A 19 4.11 -9.13 -6.45
N ARG A 20 2.82 -8.84 -6.26
CA ARG A 20 1.73 -9.16 -7.20
C ARG A 20 1.60 -8.09 -8.27
N ILE A 21 1.82 -6.82 -7.91
CA ILE A 21 2.03 -5.73 -8.88
C ILE A 21 3.25 -6.06 -9.72
N CYS A 22 4.30 -6.54 -9.04
CA CYS A 22 5.44 -7.05 -9.72
C CYS A 22 4.97 -8.21 -10.63
N ASN A 23 4.33 -9.32 -10.17
CA ASN A 23 3.98 -10.67 -10.77
C ASN A 23 3.59 -10.76 -12.27
N ARG A 24 3.76 -9.69 -13.02
CA ARG A 24 4.60 -9.65 -14.24
C ARG A 24 6.14 -9.61 -13.96
N SER A 25 6.61 -9.81 -12.73
CA SER A 25 7.95 -9.45 -12.20
C SER A 25 8.08 -9.72 -10.67
N GLY A 26 9.26 -9.87 -10.05
CA GLY A 26 9.39 -10.31 -8.63
C GLY A 26 10.77 -10.84 -8.26
N GLU A 27 11.21 -10.70 -7.00
CA GLU A 27 12.02 -11.61 -6.16
C GLU A 27 11.89 -11.22 -4.67
N PRO A 28 10.71 -11.47 -4.07
CA PRO A 28 10.52 -11.62 -2.62
C PRO A 28 11.08 -12.95 -2.10
N LYS A 29 11.09 -13.10 -0.77
CA LYS A 29 11.18 -14.43 -0.13
C LYS A 29 9.94 -15.24 -0.51
N TRP A 30 10.07 -16.14 -1.49
CA TRP A 30 8.96 -16.72 -2.24
C TRP A 30 7.93 -17.46 -1.38
N ASP A 31 8.38 -18.10 -0.29
CA ASP A 31 7.56 -18.76 0.73
C ASP A 31 6.64 -17.81 1.52
N SER A 32 6.94 -16.52 1.55
CA SER A 32 6.16 -15.50 2.27
C SER A 32 5.10 -14.80 1.39
N VAL A 33 5.13 -15.06 0.09
CA VAL A 33 4.38 -14.31 -0.93
C VAL A 33 3.61 -15.22 -1.89
N THR A 34 4.11 -16.43 -2.15
CA THR A 34 3.49 -17.43 -3.00
C THR A 34 3.35 -18.75 -2.23
N SER A 35 2.62 -19.71 -2.79
CA SER A 35 2.48 -21.04 -2.22
C SER A 35 3.74 -21.93 -2.38
N SER A 36 4.77 -21.44 -3.09
CA SER A 36 6.01 -22.17 -3.39
C SER A 36 7.25 -21.39 -2.93
N PRO A 37 8.30 -22.07 -2.43
CA PRO A 37 9.59 -21.44 -2.15
C PRO A 37 10.45 -21.20 -3.40
N LEU A 38 10.02 -21.68 -4.57
CA LEU A 38 10.79 -21.56 -5.82
C LEU A 38 10.48 -20.25 -6.56
N PRO A 39 11.49 -19.62 -7.20
CA PRO A 39 11.26 -18.47 -8.06
C PRO A 39 10.38 -18.85 -9.27
N PRO A 40 9.29 -18.12 -9.53
CA PRO A 40 8.48 -18.30 -10.73
C PRO A 40 9.25 -17.83 -11.97
N SER A 41 8.93 -18.42 -13.14
CA SER A 41 9.68 -18.25 -14.39
C SER A 41 9.76 -16.81 -14.90
N TRP A 42 8.82 -15.93 -14.55
CA TRP A 42 8.85 -14.52 -14.94
C TRP A 42 9.85 -13.68 -14.13
N SER A 43 10.37 -14.18 -12.99
CA SER A 43 11.22 -13.41 -12.06
C SER A 43 12.51 -12.91 -12.68
N HIS A 44 13.03 -13.61 -13.69
CA HIS A 44 14.23 -13.23 -14.43
C HIS A 44 14.03 -12.00 -15.35
N LYS A 45 12.80 -11.53 -15.58
CA LYS A 45 12.51 -10.37 -16.44
C LYS A 45 12.59 -9.03 -15.70
N VAL A 46 13.25 -9.02 -14.54
CA VAL A 46 13.09 -7.99 -13.50
C VAL A 46 14.43 -7.73 -12.85
N SER A 47 14.74 -6.46 -12.67
CA SER A 47 15.89 -6.04 -11.89
C SER A 47 15.46 -5.82 -10.43
N TRP A 48 16.13 -6.52 -9.52
CA TRP A 48 15.95 -6.40 -8.08
C TRP A 48 17.06 -5.58 -7.50
N GLU A 49 16.67 -4.49 -6.84
CA GLU A 49 17.61 -3.58 -6.22
C GLU A 49 17.30 -3.45 -4.73
N ARG A 50 18.35 -3.43 -3.92
CA ARG A 50 18.22 -3.27 -2.48
C ARG A 50 18.22 -1.78 -2.14
N GLY A 51 17.12 -1.29 -1.59
CA GLY A 51 16.99 0.08 -1.10
C GLY A 51 16.49 0.13 0.35
N ASP A 52 16.93 1.15 1.09
CA ASP A 52 16.33 1.58 2.35
C ASP A 52 15.48 2.82 2.05
N ILE A 53 14.16 2.71 2.20
CA ILE A 53 13.23 3.80 1.85
C ILE A 53 13.45 5.06 2.69
N LEU A 54 14.07 4.93 3.86
CA LEU A 54 14.42 6.07 4.71
C LEU A 54 15.75 6.73 4.33
N ARG A 55 16.44 6.19 3.32
CA ARG A 55 17.74 6.65 2.81
C ARG A 55 17.68 6.83 1.29
N PRO A 56 17.25 8.01 0.79
CA PRO A 56 17.07 8.25 -0.63
C PRO A 56 18.28 7.95 -1.51
N VAL A 57 19.50 8.13 -1.00
CA VAL A 57 20.74 7.76 -1.69
C VAL A 57 20.75 6.32 -2.20
N THR A 58 20.00 5.41 -1.55
CA THR A 58 19.96 3.99 -1.91
C THR A 58 18.97 3.64 -3.02
N TYR A 59 18.02 4.52 -3.34
CA TYR A 59 16.96 4.21 -4.34
C TYR A 59 16.71 5.34 -5.35
N ALA A 60 16.97 6.60 -5.03
CA ALA A 60 16.70 7.72 -5.93
C ALA A 60 17.40 7.58 -7.30
N PRO A 61 18.68 7.14 -7.39
CA PRO A 61 19.31 6.91 -8.70
C PRO A 61 18.59 5.87 -9.56
N LEU A 62 17.86 4.93 -8.94
CA LEU A 62 17.12 3.87 -9.63
C LEU A 62 15.84 4.39 -10.28
N LEU A 63 15.36 5.58 -9.91
CA LEU A 63 14.16 6.20 -10.47
C LEU A 63 14.43 6.90 -11.81
N LYS A 64 15.71 7.13 -12.16
CA LYS A 64 16.08 7.81 -13.40
C LYS A 64 15.52 7.09 -14.61
N GLY A 65 14.66 7.77 -15.38
CA GLY A 65 14.01 7.21 -16.57
C GLY A 65 12.88 6.22 -16.26
N ALA A 66 12.33 6.23 -15.05
CA ALA A 66 11.08 5.54 -14.73
C ALA A 66 9.89 6.34 -15.29
N ASP A 67 8.99 5.67 -16.01
CA ASP A 67 7.73 6.27 -16.43
C ASP A 67 6.76 6.33 -15.25
N TYR A 68 6.72 5.24 -14.47
CA TYR A 68 5.80 5.07 -13.35
C TYR A 68 6.53 4.61 -12.09
N VAL A 69 6.11 5.14 -10.95
CA VAL A 69 6.64 4.74 -9.63
C VAL A 69 5.50 4.34 -8.72
N VAL A 70 5.63 3.20 -8.04
CA VAL A 70 4.65 2.69 -7.08
C VAL A 70 5.26 2.66 -5.68
N HIS A 71 4.54 3.20 -4.70
CA HIS A 71 4.79 2.99 -3.28
C HIS A 71 3.77 1.99 -2.73
N SER A 72 4.22 0.75 -2.49
CA SER A 72 3.40 -0.33 -1.93
C SER A 72 3.82 -0.73 -0.51
N MET A 73 4.57 0.13 0.18
CA MET A 73 5.01 -0.11 1.54
C MET A 73 3.99 0.41 2.55
N GLY A 74 3.98 -0.23 3.71
CA GLY A 74 3.17 0.21 4.84
C GLY A 74 3.21 -0.82 5.96
N ILE A 75 2.88 -0.35 7.15
CA ILE A 75 2.72 -1.21 8.31
C ILE A 75 1.27 -1.15 8.76
N LEU A 76 0.66 -2.32 9.01
CA LEU A 76 -0.69 -2.39 9.56
C LEU A 76 -0.71 -2.17 11.08
N LEU A 77 0.36 -2.60 11.76
CA LEU A 77 0.49 -2.57 13.21
C LEU A 77 1.88 -2.06 13.60
N GLU A 78 1.93 -0.97 14.35
CA GLU A 78 3.16 -0.48 14.99
C GLU A 78 3.70 -1.51 16.00
N ALA A 79 5.00 -1.43 16.31
CA ALA A 79 5.65 -2.34 17.26
C ALA A 79 4.94 -2.37 18.64
N ASP A 80 4.37 -1.23 19.06
CA ASP A 80 3.59 -1.11 20.30
C ASP A 80 2.33 -1.99 20.31
N TYR A 81 1.67 -2.19 19.16
CA TYR A 81 0.45 -2.98 19.06
C TYR A 81 0.71 -4.49 19.12
N LYS A 82 1.88 -4.92 18.63
CA LYS A 82 2.31 -6.33 18.73
C LYS A 82 2.45 -6.78 20.18
N GLY A 83 2.81 -5.87 21.10
CA GLY A 83 2.82 -6.15 22.54
C GLY A 83 1.44 -6.51 23.10
N ILE A 84 0.38 -5.87 22.60
CA ILE A 84 -1.01 -6.13 23.00
C ILE A 84 -1.48 -7.47 22.44
N VAL A 85 -1.25 -7.71 21.14
CA VAL A 85 -1.68 -8.96 20.47
C VAL A 85 -0.87 -10.18 20.95
N SER A 86 0.39 -9.99 21.33
CA SER A 86 1.23 -11.07 21.88
C SER A 86 0.97 -11.35 23.38
N GLY A 87 0.00 -10.69 24.00
CA GLY A 87 -0.34 -10.86 25.41
C GLY A 87 0.70 -10.31 26.40
N LYS A 88 1.73 -9.61 25.90
CA LYS A 88 2.77 -8.97 26.72
C LYS A 88 2.30 -7.66 27.37
N VAL A 89 1.19 -7.12 26.89
CA VAL A 89 0.58 -5.86 27.36
C VAL A 89 -0.91 -6.11 27.59
N SER A 90 -1.44 -5.66 28.73
CA SER A 90 -2.87 -5.80 29.04
C SER A 90 -3.73 -5.11 27.95
N PRO A 91 -4.85 -5.73 27.51
CA PRO A 91 -5.78 -5.15 26.54
C PRO A 91 -6.25 -3.73 26.88
N LEU A 92 -6.42 -3.42 28.18
CA LEU A 92 -6.77 -2.10 28.69
C LEU A 92 -5.69 -1.05 28.40
N THR A 93 -4.43 -1.37 28.68
CA THR A 93 -3.28 -0.51 28.36
C THR A 93 -3.13 -0.34 26.85
N GLY A 94 -3.52 -1.37 26.08
CA GLY A 94 -3.56 -1.33 24.63
C GLY A 94 -4.55 -0.32 24.06
N LEU A 95 -5.80 -0.34 24.55
CA LEU A 95 -6.79 0.68 24.22
C LEU A 95 -6.31 2.08 24.66
N GLN A 96 -5.79 2.22 25.88
CA GLN A 96 -5.34 3.52 26.37
C GLN A 96 -4.24 4.14 25.50
N LYS A 97 -3.31 3.31 24.98
CA LYS A 97 -2.27 3.76 24.02
C LYS A 97 -2.84 4.10 22.64
N MET A 98 -3.86 3.40 22.17
CA MET A 98 -4.54 3.73 20.91
C MET A 98 -5.18 5.12 20.95
N PHE A 99 -5.73 5.50 22.11
CA PHE A 99 -6.39 6.80 22.34
C PHE A 99 -5.46 7.86 22.98
N SER A 100 -4.19 7.55 23.18
CA SER A 100 -3.21 8.53 23.68
C SER A 100 -2.96 9.64 22.65
N PRO A 101 -2.60 10.87 23.09
CA PRO A 101 -2.33 11.99 22.20
C PRO A 101 -1.35 11.60 21.09
N VAL A 102 -1.68 12.00 19.86
CA VAL A 102 -0.86 11.73 18.67
C VAL A 102 0.49 12.43 18.86
N ARG A 103 1.53 11.66 19.15
CA ARG A 103 2.90 12.15 19.02
C ARG A 103 3.26 12.11 17.54
N GLU A 104 3.60 13.25 16.97
CA GLU A 104 4.18 13.31 15.63
C GLU A 104 5.58 12.71 15.68
N ARG A 105 5.70 11.47 15.20
CA ARG A 105 6.93 10.67 15.23
C ARG A 105 7.76 10.78 13.95
N GLY A 106 7.23 11.48 12.96
CA GLY A 106 7.78 11.63 11.62
C GLY A 106 8.73 12.83 11.47
N THR A 107 9.37 12.91 10.30
CA THR A 107 10.15 14.08 9.86
C THR A 107 9.60 14.51 8.50
N ASN A 108 9.36 15.82 8.30
CA ASN A 108 8.85 16.32 7.03
C ASN A 108 9.88 16.09 5.89
N PRO A 109 9.58 15.22 4.89
CA PRO A 109 10.53 14.95 3.81
C PRO A 109 10.72 16.12 2.84
N LEU A 110 9.78 17.07 2.82
CA LEU A 110 9.82 18.21 1.92
C LEU A 110 10.96 19.17 2.31
N ASP A 111 11.27 19.29 3.60
CA ASP A 111 12.30 20.18 4.14
C ASP A 111 13.73 19.62 3.97
N LYS A 112 13.87 18.33 3.62
CA LYS A 112 15.17 17.66 3.45
C LYS A 112 15.80 17.96 2.08
N LYS A 113 17.12 18.07 2.00
CA LYS A 113 17.79 18.20 0.69
C LYS A 113 17.77 16.88 -0.07
N ALA A 114 18.01 16.93 -1.37
CA ALA A 114 18.06 15.74 -2.20
C ALA A 114 19.15 14.76 -1.67
N GLY A 115 18.75 13.52 -1.36
CA GLY A 115 19.65 12.48 -0.88
C GLY A 115 19.82 12.43 0.64
N GLU A 116 19.28 13.38 1.40
CA GLU A 116 19.33 13.35 2.86
C GLU A 116 18.42 12.25 3.43
N ASP A 117 18.90 11.57 4.47
CA ASP A 117 18.13 10.56 5.18
C ASP A 117 16.90 11.18 5.87
N ILE A 118 15.77 10.48 5.79
CA ILE A 118 14.50 10.85 6.43
C ILE A 118 14.26 10.05 7.72
N LYS A 119 15.32 9.46 8.29
CA LYS A 119 15.21 8.68 9.52
C LYS A 119 14.72 9.57 10.67
N PRO A 120 13.77 9.10 11.48
CA PRO A 120 13.33 9.84 12.64
C PRO A 120 14.48 10.00 13.64
N PRO A 121 14.51 11.07 14.46
CA PRO A 121 15.54 11.29 15.47
C PRO A 121 15.67 10.13 16.46
N ASN A 122 14.54 9.48 16.77
CA ASN A 122 14.50 8.30 17.62
C ASN A 122 14.39 7.02 16.76
N PRO A 123 15.35 6.09 16.82
CA PRO A 123 15.33 4.86 16.04
C PRO A 123 14.09 3.98 16.25
N THR A 124 13.45 4.03 17.43
CA THR A 124 12.25 3.22 17.70
C THR A 124 11.04 3.65 16.89
N ASP A 125 11.06 4.88 16.36
CA ASP A 125 9.96 5.47 15.61
C ASP A 125 10.02 5.14 14.11
N GLN A 126 11.08 4.45 13.65
CA GLN A 126 11.22 4.05 12.24
C GLN A 126 10.03 3.23 11.73
N PHE A 127 9.38 2.48 12.60
CA PHE A 127 8.18 1.69 12.29
C PHE A 127 6.91 2.33 12.86
N SER A 128 6.80 3.66 12.80
CA SER A 128 5.53 4.38 13.04
C SER A 128 4.73 4.55 11.75
N TYR A 129 3.43 4.83 11.88
CA TYR A 129 2.59 5.12 10.72
C TYR A 129 3.03 6.39 10.00
N GLU A 130 3.42 7.45 10.72
CA GLU A 130 3.91 8.70 10.11
C GLU A 130 5.13 8.42 9.23
N VAL A 131 6.13 7.73 9.77
CA VAL A 131 7.38 7.46 9.04
C VAL A 131 7.13 6.52 7.85
N MET A 132 6.49 5.38 8.09
CA MET A 132 6.36 4.34 7.06
C MET A 132 5.24 4.60 6.05
N ASN A 133 4.10 5.16 6.47
CA ASN A 133 2.96 5.36 5.58
C ASN A 133 2.94 6.74 4.91
N ARG A 134 3.39 7.80 5.61
CA ARG A 134 3.34 9.18 5.12
C ARG A 134 4.69 9.66 4.61
N ASP A 135 5.70 9.73 5.48
CA ASP A 135 6.97 10.39 5.17
C ASP A 135 7.73 9.63 4.09
N SER A 136 7.78 8.29 4.16
CA SER A 136 8.43 7.48 3.13
C SER A 136 7.77 7.61 1.75
N ALA A 137 6.45 7.80 1.70
CA ALA A 137 5.71 7.98 0.45
C ALA A 137 5.95 9.35 -0.17
N VAL A 138 5.92 10.40 0.66
CA VAL A 138 6.20 11.77 0.23
C VAL A 138 7.66 11.92 -0.22
N ALA A 139 8.60 11.29 0.47
CA ALA A 139 10.01 11.27 0.07
C ALA A 139 10.21 10.59 -1.28
N LEU A 140 9.59 9.41 -1.49
CA LEU A 140 9.69 8.72 -2.76
C LEU A 140 9.06 9.55 -3.90
N ALA A 141 7.89 10.15 -3.66
CA ALA A 141 7.24 11.02 -4.64
C ALA A 141 8.09 12.24 -5.01
N LYS A 142 8.79 12.84 -4.03
CA LYS A 142 9.74 13.94 -4.27
C LYS A 142 10.84 13.52 -5.24
N HIS A 143 11.44 12.35 -5.03
CA HIS A 143 12.49 11.84 -5.91
C HIS A 143 11.97 11.39 -7.27
N ALA A 144 10.78 10.80 -7.33
CA ALA A 144 10.13 10.44 -8.59
C ALA A 144 9.81 11.69 -9.44
N ALA A 145 9.29 12.74 -8.81
CA ALA A 145 9.01 14.02 -9.47
C ALA A 145 10.30 14.69 -9.98
N ALA A 146 11.38 14.65 -9.19
CA ALA A 146 12.69 15.17 -9.60
C ALA A 146 13.24 14.46 -10.86
N GLU A 147 13.00 13.16 -10.98
CA GLU A 147 13.35 12.35 -12.16
C GLU A 147 12.28 12.38 -13.27
N LYS A 148 11.26 13.23 -13.13
CA LYS A 148 10.18 13.45 -14.11
C LYS A 148 9.37 12.20 -14.45
N ALA A 149 9.11 11.35 -13.46
CA ALA A 149 8.17 10.25 -13.64
C ALA A 149 6.78 10.79 -14.04
N SER A 150 6.15 10.16 -15.02
CA SER A 150 4.85 10.57 -15.57
C SER A 150 3.71 10.34 -14.58
N ALA A 151 3.78 9.25 -13.79
CA ALA A 151 2.79 8.97 -12.76
C ALA A 151 3.38 8.34 -11.49
N PHE A 152 2.73 8.61 -10.37
CA PHE A 152 3.04 8.06 -9.06
C PHE A 152 1.81 7.38 -8.47
N CYS A 153 1.92 6.08 -8.20
CA CYS A 153 0.87 5.32 -7.53
C CYS A 153 1.22 5.11 -6.06
N PHE A 154 0.32 5.50 -5.17
CA PHE A 154 0.42 5.25 -3.74
C PHE A 154 -0.67 4.28 -3.30
N ILE A 155 -0.25 3.20 -2.64
CA ILE A 155 -1.18 2.24 -2.04
C ILE A 155 -1.62 2.79 -0.68
N SER A 156 -2.83 3.34 -0.66
CA SER A 156 -3.55 3.82 0.50
C SER A 156 -4.37 2.70 1.14
N ALA A 157 -5.51 3.03 1.74
CA ALA A 157 -6.48 2.07 2.27
C ALA A 157 -7.90 2.65 2.23
N ALA A 158 -8.86 1.78 1.97
CA ALA A 158 -10.27 2.08 2.17
C ALA A 158 -10.55 2.34 3.65
N GLY A 159 -11.48 3.26 3.93
CA GLY A 159 -12.06 3.38 5.28
C GLY A 159 -12.96 2.18 5.57
N GLY A 160 -13.10 1.80 6.85
CA GLY A 160 -14.05 0.76 7.25
C GLY A 160 -13.51 -0.68 7.27
N ALA A 161 -12.20 -0.89 7.13
CA ALA A 161 -11.59 -2.18 7.45
C ALA A 161 -11.73 -2.47 8.96
N PRO A 162 -12.21 -3.68 9.37
CA PRO A 162 -12.38 -4.00 10.79
C PRO A 162 -11.07 -3.83 11.57
N ILE A 163 -11.14 -3.21 12.75
CA ILE A 163 -10.04 -3.18 13.75
C ILE A 163 -8.83 -2.31 13.33
N MET A 164 -8.94 -1.48 12.28
CA MET A 164 -7.82 -0.59 11.89
C MET A 164 -7.76 0.68 12.75
N PRO A 165 -6.60 1.03 13.33
CA PRO A 165 -6.44 2.27 14.08
C PRO A 165 -6.72 3.51 13.20
N PRO A 166 -7.47 4.52 13.67
CA PRO A 166 -7.73 5.75 12.90
C PRO A 166 -6.45 6.45 12.42
N ARG A 167 -5.35 6.32 13.18
CA ARG A 167 -4.02 6.85 12.84
C ARG A 167 -3.44 6.23 11.57
N TYR A 168 -3.70 4.94 11.33
CA TYR A 168 -3.27 4.28 10.11
C TYR A 168 -3.93 4.90 8.87
N ILE A 169 -5.25 5.10 8.90
CA ILE A 169 -5.99 5.69 7.78
C ILE A 169 -5.61 7.16 7.59
N SER A 170 -5.59 7.95 8.66
CA SER A 170 -5.28 9.39 8.57
C SER A 170 -3.88 9.66 8.02
N THR A 171 -2.85 8.91 8.44
CA THR A 171 -1.49 9.05 7.87
C THR A 171 -1.43 8.71 6.38
N LYS A 172 -2.15 7.68 5.93
CA LYS A 172 -2.30 7.39 4.49
C LYS A 172 -2.99 8.55 3.75
N ARG A 173 -4.06 9.14 4.31
CA ARG A 173 -4.72 10.31 3.70
C ARG A 173 -3.85 11.56 3.68
N GLN A 174 -3.05 11.79 4.71
CA GLN A 174 -2.06 12.87 4.74
C GLN A 174 -1.02 12.71 3.61
N ALA A 175 -0.58 11.48 3.34
CA ALA A 175 0.33 11.20 2.24
C ALA A 175 -0.29 11.54 0.88
N GLU A 176 -1.53 11.13 0.64
CA GLU A 176 -2.25 11.45 -0.60
C GLU A 176 -2.34 12.96 -0.84
N VAL A 177 -2.75 13.72 0.19
CA VAL A 177 -2.85 15.18 0.12
C VAL A 177 -1.49 15.81 -0.13
N ALA A 178 -0.45 15.37 0.60
CA ALA A 178 0.90 15.90 0.44
C ALA A 178 1.44 15.64 -0.97
N ILE A 179 1.24 14.44 -1.52
CA ILE A 179 1.70 14.11 -2.88
C ILE A 179 0.95 14.95 -3.92
N ALA A 180 -0.39 15.02 -3.83
CA ALA A 180 -1.20 15.76 -4.77
C ALA A 180 -0.91 17.27 -4.76
N THR A 181 -0.62 17.83 -3.58
CA THR A 181 -0.40 19.27 -3.41
C THR A 181 1.02 19.68 -3.83
N ASN A 182 2.03 18.89 -3.46
CA ASN A 182 3.43 19.29 -3.67
C ASN A 182 4.01 18.83 -5.01
N PHE A 183 3.41 17.83 -5.68
CA PHE A 183 3.89 17.30 -6.96
C PHE A 183 2.78 17.29 -8.03
N PRO A 184 2.13 18.43 -8.33
CA PRO A 184 0.95 18.47 -9.20
C PRO A 184 1.22 18.12 -10.67
N GLU A 185 2.47 18.28 -11.13
CA GLU A 185 2.90 17.92 -12.49
C GLU A 185 3.02 16.40 -12.70
N MET A 186 3.28 15.64 -11.62
CA MET A 186 3.33 14.18 -11.65
C MET A 186 1.92 13.63 -11.38
N ARG A 187 1.40 12.79 -12.27
CA ARG A 187 0.04 12.25 -12.13
C ARG A 187 -0.04 11.32 -10.90
N GLY A 188 -0.67 11.79 -9.83
CA GLY A 188 -0.93 10.98 -8.63
C GLY A 188 -2.12 10.04 -8.82
N VAL A 189 -1.93 8.75 -8.51
CA VAL A 189 -2.97 7.71 -8.44
C VAL A 189 -2.97 7.12 -7.03
N PHE A 190 -4.09 7.21 -6.31
CA PHE A 190 -4.17 6.83 -4.90
C PHE A 190 -5.13 5.66 -4.72
N VAL A 191 -4.61 4.44 -4.84
CA VAL A 191 -5.41 3.22 -4.76
C VAL A 191 -5.76 2.95 -3.31
N ARG A 192 -7.07 2.87 -3.00
CA ARG A 192 -7.60 2.65 -1.64
C ARG A 192 -8.19 1.24 -1.53
N PRO A 193 -7.36 0.18 -1.49
CA PRO A 193 -7.86 -1.17 -1.42
C PRO A 193 -8.55 -1.44 -0.08
N PRO A 194 -9.54 -2.35 -0.05
CA PRO A 194 -10.06 -2.91 1.19
C PRO A 194 -9.07 -3.95 1.75
N PHE A 195 -9.50 -4.75 2.73
CA PHE A 195 -8.70 -5.87 3.18
C PHE A 195 -8.37 -6.79 2.01
N MET A 196 -7.07 -7.05 1.80
CA MET A 196 -6.58 -7.92 0.73
C MET A 196 -6.32 -9.31 1.28
N TYR A 197 -6.72 -10.34 0.53
CA TYR A 197 -6.47 -11.73 0.90
C TYR A 197 -5.84 -12.51 -0.25
N ASP A 198 -5.22 -13.63 0.10
CA ASP A 198 -4.67 -14.58 -0.84
C ASP A 198 -4.70 -15.99 -0.25
N SER A 199 -4.86 -17.00 -1.11
CA SER A 199 -4.93 -18.40 -0.69
C SER A 199 -3.60 -18.93 -0.15
N SER A 200 -2.46 -18.32 -0.51
CA SER A 200 -1.14 -18.71 0.03
C SER A 200 -0.96 -18.34 1.51
N ARG A 201 -1.77 -17.41 2.05
CA ARG A 201 -1.69 -16.97 3.43
C ARG A 201 -2.88 -17.49 4.25
N LYS A 202 -2.68 -18.62 4.93
CA LYS A 202 -3.70 -19.27 5.78
C LYS A 202 -4.35 -18.31 6.79
N ILE A 203 -3.60 -17.34 7.31
CA ILE A 203 -4.09 -16.33 8.27
C ILE A 203 -5.06 -15.34 7.59
N THR A 204 -4.76 -14.87 6.37
CA THR A 204 -5.65 -13.92 5.66
C THR A 204 -6.94 -14.58 5.21
N MET A 205 -6.91 -15.88 4.87
CA MET A 205 -8.11 -16.65 4.55
C MET A 205 -9.05 -16.79 5.74
N GLY A 206 -8.53 -17.05 6.94
CA GLY A 206 -9.34 -17.10 8.17
C GLY A 206 -10.02 -15.76 8.46
N MET A 207 -9.29 -14.65 8.31
CA MET A 207 -9.86 -13.31 8.51
C MET A 207 -10.87 -12.93 7.41
N ALA A 208 -10.61 -13.27 6.14
CA ALA A 208 -11.52 -13.04 5.04
C ALA A 208 -12.82 -13.86 5.18
N ALA A 209 -12.72 -15.13 5.63
CA ALA A 209 -13.88 -15.96 5.91
C ALA A 209 -14.73 -15.39 7.05
N MET A 210 -14.11 -14.86 8.11
CA MET A 210 -14.82 -14.18 9.20
C MET A 210 -15.49 -12.88 8.74
N ALA A 211 -14.79 -12.06 7.96
CA ALA A 211 -15.36 -10.84 7.39
C ALA A 211 -16.53 -11.15 6.43
N GLY A 212 -16.37 -12.15 5.56
CA GLY A 212 -17.41 -12.64 4.65
C GLY A 212 -18.62 -13.20 5.39
N ALA A 213 -18.41 -13.99 6.45
CA ALA A 213 -19.49 -14.48 7.31
C ALA A 213 -20.25 -13.33 7.98
N GLY A 214 -19.57 -12.26 8.41
CA GLY A 214 -20.21 -11.05 8.93
C GLY A 214 -21.12 -10.36 7.92
N THR A 215 -20.72 -10.31 6.65
CA THR A 215 -21.58 -9.75 5.57
C THR A 215 -22.81 -10.63 5.27
N LEU A 216 -22.69 -11.95 5.39
CA LEU A 216 -23.82 -12.87 5.26
C LEU A 216 -24.79 -12.78 6.46
N PHE A 217 -24.25 -12.65 7.67
CA PHE A 217 -25.06 -12.46 8.89
C PHE A 217 -25.89 -11.17 8.86
N THR A 218 -25.31 -10.11 8.27
CA THR A 218 -25.99 -8.82 8.04
C THR A 218 -27.18 -8.95 7.08
N ARG A 219 -27.08 -9.86 6.09
CA ARG A 219 -28.16 -10.13 5.13
C ARG A 219 -29.35 -10.86 5.76
N MET A 220 -29.11 -11.63 6.84
CA MET A 220 -30.16 -12.36 7.57
C MET A 220 -30.84 -11.55 8.69
N THR A 221 -30.18 -10.53 9.26
CA THR A 221 -30.63 -9.89 10.52
C THR A 221 -31.28 -8.51 10.37
N GLY A 222 -31.70 -8.14 9.16
CA GLY A 222 -32.69 -7.09 8.87
C GLY A 222 -32.73 -5.87 9.81
N ASN A 223 -32.13 -4.77 9.37
CA ASN A 223 -32.42 -3.39 9.81
C ASN A 223 -32.14 -2.96 11.26
N TYR A 224 -31.67 -3.82 12.18
CA TYR A 224 -31.43 -3.42 13.58
C TYR A 224 -30.04 -2.83 13.91
N LEU A 225 -29.13 -2.73 12.94
CA LEU A 225 -27.74 -2.25 13.15
C LEU A 225 -27.37 -1.05 12.27
N LYS A 226 -28.29 -0.10 12.05
CA LYS A 226 -28.01 1.11 11.26
C LYS A 226 -26.89 2.00 11.84
N ASP A 227 -26.67 1.98 13.16
CA ASP A 227 -25.59 2.75 13.79
C ASP A 227 -24.21 2.06 13.72
N PHE A 228 -24.18 0.75 13.41
CA PHE A 228 -22.96 0.02 13.06
C PHE A 228 -22.69 0.03 11.54
N MET A 229 -23.65 0.48 10.72
CA MET A 229 -23.60 0.45 9.25
C MET A 229 -22.82 1.58 8.59
N GLY A 230 -22.36 2.60 9.33
CA GLY A 230 -21.36 3.55 8.80
C GLY A 230 -19.99 2.90 8.55
N ALA A 231 -19.77 1.70 9.12
CA ALA A 231 -18.59 0.87 9.01
C ALA A 231 -18.89 -0.51 8.41
N ALA A 232 -19.91 -0.61 7.54
CA ALA A 232 -20.23 -1.84 6.82
C ALA A 232 -19.05 -2.21 5.90
N GLY A 233 -18.25 -3.17 6.37
CA GLY A 233 -16.96 -3.57 5.81
C GLY A 233 -17.02 -3.79 4.31
N THR A 234 -16.23 -2.98 3.60
CA THR A 234 -15.93 -3.16 2.18
C THR A 234 -15.49 -4.59 1.93
N LYS A 235 -16.11 -5.26 0.95
CA LYS A 235 -15.80 -6.63 0.52
C LYS A 235 -14.27 -6.80 0.38
N PRO A 236 -13.66 -7.81 1.03
CA PRO A 236 -12.26 -8.12 0.82
C PRO A 236 -11.96 -8.42 -0.65
N LEU A 237 -10.83 -7.96 -1.15
CA LEU A 237 -10.39 -8.22 -2.52
C LEU A 237 -9.22 -9.19 -2.56
N GLN A 238 -9.14 -9.97 -3.62
CA GLN A 238 -7.93 -10.75 -3.89
C GLN A 238 -6.79 -9.78 -4.20
N VAL A 239 -5.61 -10.08 -3.67
CA VAL A 239 -4.42 -9.25 -3.91
C VAL A 239 -4.09 -9.11 -5.40
N ASP A 240 -4.37 -10.14 -6.21
CA ASP A 240 -4.16 -10.11 -7.66
C ASP A 240 -5.11 -9.14 -8.36
N THR A 241 -6.36 -9.04 -7.90
CA THR A 241 -7.32 -8.04 -8.39
C THR A 241 -6.80 -6.62 -8.17
N VAL A 242 -6.27 -6.35 -6.98
CA VAL A 242 -5.71 -5.02 -6.66
C VAL A 242 -4.45 -4.75 -7.47
N ALA A 243 -3.59 -5.76 -7.65
CA ALA A 243 -2.39 -5.63 -8.47
C ALA A 243 -2.70 -5.30 -9.93
N GLU A 244 -3.66 -6.00 -10.54
CA GLU A 244 -4.11 -5.74 -11.91
C GLU A 244 -4.68 -4.32 -12.05
N ALA A 245 -5.51 -3.91 -11.09
CA ALA A 245 -6.08 -2.56 -11.08
C ALA A 245 -5.01 -1.46 -10.99
N VAL A 246 -3.93 -1.68 -10.24
CA VAL A 246 -2.80 -0.73 -10.14
C VAL A 246 -2.13 -0.54 -11.50
N VAL A 247 -1.85 -1.64 -12.21
CA VAL A 247 -1.19 -1.60 -13.51
C VAL A 247 -2.10 -0.94 -14.56
N GLU A 248 -3.39 -1.28 -14.56
CA GLU A 248 -4.36 -0.67 -15.47
C GLU A 248 -4.56 0.83 -15.17
N ALA A 249 -4.63 1.23 -13.90
CA ALA A 249 -4.74 2.64 -13.51
C ALA A 249 -3.51 3.47 -13.93
N LEU A 250 -2.31 2.88 -13.86
CA LEU A 250 -1.10 3.53 -14.33
C LEU A 250 -1.06 3.63 -15.86
N SER A 251 -1.57 2.63 -16.56
CA SER A 251 -1.61 2.60 -18.03
C SER A 251 -2.69 3.52 -18.62
N ASP A 252 -3.75 3.80 -17.87
CA ASP A 252 -4.83 4.69 -18.28
C ASP A 252 -4.56 6.12 -17.80
N GLU A 253 -4.17 7.00 -18.73
CA GLU A 253 -3.82 8.40 -18.45
C GLU A 253 -5.00 9.23 -17.90
N THR A 254 -6.24 8.76 -18.08
CA THR A 254 -7.44 9.46 -17.56
C THR A 254 -7.64 9.27 -16.06
N ILE A 255 -7.00 8.25 -15.47
CA ILE A 255 -7.13 7.93 -14.05
C ILE A 255 -6.18 8.81 -13.23
N LYS A 256 -6.75 9.64 -12.35
CA LYS A 256 -6.03 10.53 -11.43
C LYS A 256 -6.75 10.62 -10.09
N GLY A 257 -5.99 10.74 -9.01
CA GLY A 257 -6.50 10.92 -7.66
C GLY A 257 -6.93 9.60 -7.00
N PRO A 258 -7.86 9.66 -6.03
CA PRO A 258 -8.36 8.50 -5.32
C PRO A 258 -9.02 7.47 -6.24
N VAL A 259 -8.61 6.20 -6.10
CA VAL A 259 -9.23 5.04 -6.75
C VAL A 259 -9.87 4.18 -5.66
N GLU A 260 -11.21 4.24 -5.59
CA GLU A 260 -12.01 3.54 -4.59
C GLU A 260 -12.32 2.10 -4.99
N VAL A 261 -12.78 1.29 -4.04
CA VAL A 261 -13.05 -0.16 -4.22
C VAL A 261 -13.83 -0.50 -5.51
N PRO A 262 -14.93 0.19 -5.88
CA PRO A 262 -15.65 -0.12 -7.12
C PRO A 262 -14.81 0.10 -8.37
N GLN A 263 -13.99 1.16 -8.40
CA GLN A 263 -13.10 1.46 -9.53
C GLN A 263 -11.95 0.44 -9.61
N ILE A 264 -11.47 -0.06 -8.47
CA ILE A 264 -10.47 -1.15 -8.43
C ILE A 264 -11.02 -2.40 -9.12
N GLU A 265 -12.25 -2.81 -8.80
CA GLU A 265 -12.88 -3.97 -9.45
C GLU A 265 -13.09 -3.74 -10.96
N GLU A 266 -13.50 -2.53 -11.37
CA GLU A 266 -13.66 -2.18 -12.78
C GLU A 266 -12.35 -2.24 -13.57
N LEU A 267 -11.28 -1.63 -13.03
CA LEU A 267 -9.96 -1.61 -13.65
C LEU A 267 -9.37 -3.01 -13.74
N ALA A 268 -9.52 -3.84 -12.71
CA ALA A 268 -9.08 -5.23 -12.74
C ALA A 268 -9.80 -6.04 -13.83
N ASN A 269 -11.13 -5.85 -13.97
CA ASN A 269 -11.90 -6.52 -15.02
C ASN A 269 -11.47 -6.05 -16.42
N LYS A 270 -11.15 -4.77 -16.58
CA LYS A 270 -10.62 -4.21 -17.84
C LYS A 270 -9.28 -4.84 -18.21
N GLY A 271 -8.35 -4.94 -17.25
CA GLY A 271 -7.05 -5.58 -17.44
C GLY A 271 -7.18 -7.06 -17.82
N TRP A 272 -8.01 -7.80 -17.09
CA TRP A 272 -8.28 -9.22 -17.37
C TRP A 272 -8.81 -9.46 -18.79
N ARG A 273 -9.77 -8.63 -19.25
CA ARG A 273 -10.31 -8.74 -20.63
C ARG A 273 -9.23 -8.54 -21.70
N LYS A 274 -8.25 -7.65 -21.46
CA LYS A 274 -7.13 -7.45 -22.41
C LYS A 274 -6.22 -8.66 -22.52
N THR A 275 -6.11 -9.48 -21.47
CA THR A 275 -5.27 -10.69 -21.50
C THR A 275 -5.94 -11.88 -22.18
N MET A 276 -7.24 -11.79 -22.46
CA MET A 276 -8.01 -12.83 -23.16
C MET A 276 -8.11 -12.62 -24.67
N LEU A 277 -7.71 -11.45 -25.16
CA LEU A 277 -7.67 -11.07 -26.57
C LEU A 277 -6.25 -11.25 -27.11
#